data_AF-A0A2H1EI82-F1
#
_entry.id   AF-A0A2H1EI82-F1
#
_cell.length_a   1.000
_cell.length_b   1.000
_cell.length_c   1.000
_cell.angle_alpha   90.00
_cell.angle_beta   90.00
_cell.angle_gamma   90.00
#
_symmetry.space_group_name_H-M   'P 1'
#
loop_
_entity.id
_entity.type
_entity.pdbx_description
1 polymer ?
#
loop_
_entity_poly.entity_id
_entity_poly.type
_entity_poly.pdbx_seq_one_letter_code
_entity_poly.pdbx_strand_id
1 'polypeptide(L)'
;MSAPDNASPDDLASAVKAMDDLVEEAIQIYELDKEKTNITDELYNSLKVITNYLGFSIDVDPQILNLPQDIRIILMPSLDLLIIKPNFKSEQKRLDQLNLDEISNILKFIIPNIINMARSDRILKSQKVSFMREATKRLKRLPGSNVEDMIVTDTALQVDGI
;
A
#
# COMPACT_ATOMS: atom_id res chain seq x y z
N MET A 1 -60.00 -21.82 35.28
CA MET A 1 -60.06 -21.21 33.94
C MET A 1 -58.72 -21.48 33.28
N SER A 2 -58.67 -22.52 32.44
CA SER A 2 -57.45 -22.91 31.73
C SER A 2 -57.36 -22.06 30.46
N ALA A 3 -56.22 -21.42 30.23
CA ALA A 3 -55.95 -20.71 28.98
C ALA A 3 -56.04 -21.71 27.80
N PRO A 4 -56.60 -21.33 26.65
CA PRO A 4 -56.59 -22.20 25.49
C PRO A 4 -55.17 -22.19 24.90
N ASP A 5 -54.43 -23.27 25.11
CA ASP A 5 -53.32 -23.66 24.26
C ASP A 5 -53.89 -23.91 22.86
N ASN A 6 -53.81 -22.89 21.99
CA ASN A 6 -54.31 -22.95 20.62
C ASN A 6 -53.33 -22.23 19.68
N ALA A 7 -52.05 -22.63 19.72
CA ALA A 7 -51.23 -22.49 18.52
C ALA A 7 -51.65 -23.63 17.59
N SER A 8 -52.22 -23.32 16.43
CA SER A 8 -52.59 -24.37 15.49
C SER A 8 -51.30 -25.08 15.01
N PRO A 9 -51.36 -26.37 14.65
CA PRO A 9 -50.20 -27.09 14.10
C PRO A 9 -49.56 -26.37 12.91
N ASP A 10 -50.37 -25.63 12.14
CA ASP A 10 -49.96 -24.84 10.99
C ASP A 10 -49.17 -23.57 11.41
N ASP A 11 -49.52 -22.95 12.54
CA ASP A 11 -48.77 -21.82 13.12
C ASP A 11 -47.40 -22.29 13.61
N LEU A 12 -47.34 -23.47 14.22
CA LEU A 12 -46.09 -24.07 14.68
C LEU A 12 -45.18 -24.43 13.50
N ALA A 13 -45.73 -25.05 12.46
CA ALA A 13 -44.98 -25.39 11.24
C ALA A 13 -44.45 -24.14 10.51
N SER A 14 -45.26 -23.08 10.46
CA SER A 14 -44.86 -21.79 9.87
C SER A 14 -43.75 -21.11 10.67
N ALA A 15 -43.84 -21.14 12.00
CA ALA A 15 -42.79 -20.62 12.88
C ALA A 15 -41.48 -21.39 12.74
N VAL A 16 -41.53 -22.73 12.65
CA VAL A 16 -40.34 -23.56 12.42
C VAL A 16 -39.71 -23.23 11.07
N LYS A 17 -40.50 -23.08 10.00
CA LYS A 17 -39.99 -22.68 8.69
C LYS A 17 -39.31 -21.30 8.72
N ALA A 18 -39.93 -20.32 9.38
CA ALA A 18 -39.33 -19.00 9.53
C ALA A 18 -38.03 -19.02 10.34
N MET A 19 -37.90 -19.94 11.30
CA MET A 19 -36.64 -20.17 11.99
C MET A 19 -35.58 -20.80 11.09
N ASP A 20 -35.94 -21.79 10.27
CA ASP A 20 -35.03 -22.41 9.31
C ASP A 20 -34.52 -21.37 8.30
N ASP A 21 -35.41 -20.54 7.75
CA ASP A 21 -35.06 -19.45 6.83
C ASP A 21 -34.11 -18.44 7.51
N LEU A 22 -34.37 -18.05 8.77
CA LEU A 22 -33.50 -17.16 9.55
C LEU A 22 -32.11 -17.77 9.78
N VAL A 23 -32.03 -19.08 10.06
CA VAL A 23 -30.76 -19.79 10.25
C VAL A 23 -29.97 -19.81 8.95
N GLU A 24 -30.62 -20.05 7.81
CA GLU A 24 -29.98 -20.01 6.50
C GLU A 24 -29.42 -18.62 6.19
N GLU A 25 -30.19 -17.56 6.42
CA GLU A 25 -29.72 -16.18 6.26
C GLU A 25 -28.51 -15.88 7.16
N ALA A 26 -28.53 -16.31 8.42
CA ALA A 26 -27.42 -16.10 9.35
C ALA A 26 -26.14 -16.83 8.90
N ILE A 27 -26.26 -18.03 8.33
CA ILE A 27 -25.13 -18.77 7.75
C ILE A 27 -24.54 -18.00 6.56
N GLN A 28 -25.39 -17.50 5.65
CA GLN A 28 -24.93 -16.73 4.49
C GLN A 28 -24.20 -15.45 4.92
N ILE A 29 -24.71 -14.74 5.92
CA ILE A 29 -24.04 -13.54 6.48
C ILE A 29 -22.66 -13.91 7.04
N TYR A 30 -22.58 -15.01 7.81
CA TYR A 30 -21.31 -15.48 8.34
C TYR A 30 -20.29 -15.84 7.24
N GLU A 31 -20.73 -16.49 6.18
CA GLU A 31 -19.89 -16.81 5.02
C GLU A 31 -19.37 -15.55 4.33
N LEU A 32 -20.24 -14.54 4.13
CA LEU A 32 -19.85 -13.24 3.57
C LEU A 32 -18.83 -12.50 4.46
N ASP A 33 -19.01 -12.53 5.78
CA ASP A 33 -18.04 -11.91 6.71
C ASP A 33 -16.68 -12.61 6.69
N LYS A 34 -16.66 -13.93 6.51
CA LYS A 34 -15.42 -14.71 6.34
C LYS A 34 -14.74 -14.37 5.02
N GLU A 35 -15.49 -14.37 3.92
CA GLU A 35 -14.95 -14.01 2.59
C GLU A 35 -14.38 -12.59 2.59
N LYS A 36 -15.10 -11.65 3.20
CA LYS A 36 -14.67 -10.26 3.41
C LYS A 36 -13.34 -10.15 4.14
N THR A 37 -13.14 -10.94 5.20
CA THR A 37 -11.88 -10.94 5.96
C THR A 37 -10.73 -11.41 5.06
N ASN A 38 -10.92 -12.52 4.32
CA ASN A 38 -9.91 -13.05 3.41
C ASN A 38 -9.53 -12.05 2.32
N ILE A 39 -10.51 -11.42 1.67
CA ILE A 39 -10.26 -10.43 0.61
C ILE A 39 -9.52 -9.21 1.17
N THR A 40 -9.87 -8.76 2.37
CA THR A 40 -9.20 -7.61 3.01
C THR A 40 -7.74 -7.93 3.30
N ASP A 41 -7.44 -9.14 3.79
CA ASP A 41 -6.07 -9.59 4.05
C ASP A 41 -5.24 -9.71 2.76
N GLU A 42 -5.80 -10.32 1.71
CA GLU A 42 -5.13 -10.43 0.41
C GLU A 42 -4.82 -9.05 -0.19
N LEU A 43 -5.77 -8.12 -0.10
CA LEU A 43 -5.63 -6.75 -0.57
C LEU A 43 -4.57 -6.00 0.24
N TYR A 44 -4.61 -6.10 1.57
CA TYR A 44 -3.62 -5.50 2.46
C TYR A 44 -2.21 -6.00 2.15
N ASN A 45 -2.04 -7.32 2.01
CA ASN A 45 -0.75 -7.92 1.67
C ASN A 45 -0.22 -7.44 0.31
N SER A 46 -1.10 -7.38 -0.69
CA SER A 46 -0.75 -6.90 -2.04
C SER A 46 -0.33 -5.43 -2.02
N LEU A 47 -1.11 -4.57 -1.36
CA LEU A 47 -0.78 -3.15 -1.21
C LEU A 47 0.53 -2.97 -0.45
N LYS A 48 0.74 -3.71 0.64
CA LYS A 48 1.93 -3.59 1.49
C LYS A 48 3.21 -3.88 0.71
N VAL A 49 3.20 -4.88 -0.16
CA VAL A 49 4.34 -5.19 -1.04
C VAL A 49 4.62 -4.01 -1.98
N ILE A 50 3.57 -3.48 -2.62
CA ILE A 50 3.68 -2.38 -3.57
C ILE A 50 4.18 -1.11 -2.88
N THR A 51 3.56 -0.71 -1.78
CA THR A 51 3.89 0.54 -1.07
C THR A 51 5.26 0.49 -0.43
N ASN A 52 5.69 -0.65 0.14
CA ASN A 52 7.05 -0.81 0.66
C ASN A 52 8.10 -0.76 -0.44
N TYR A 53 7.85 -1.41 -1.58
CA TYR A 53 8.79 -1.37 -2.71
C TYR A 53 8.93 0.05 -3.27
N LEU A 54 7.81 0.77 -3.41
CA LEU A 54 7.81 2.14 -3.93
C LEU A 54 8.32 3.15 -2.90
N GLY A 55 8.23 2.84 -1.60
CA GLY A 55 8.63 3.72 -0.51
C GLY A 55 7.79 5.00 -0.39
N PHE A 56 6.57 4.99 -0.94
CA PHE A 56 5.72 6.18 -0.97
C PHE A 56 4.99 6.37 0.35
N SER A 57 5.02 7.62 0.83
CA SER A 57 4.12 8.10 1.87
C SER A 57 3.10 9.04 1.25
N ILE A 58 1.84 8.98 1.68
CA ILE A 58 0.75 9.78 1.12
C ILE A 58 0.08 10.54 2.25
N ASP A 59 -0.04 11.87 2.11
CA ASP A 59 -0.90 12.66 2.97
C ASP A 59 -2.37 12.32 2.64
N VAL A 60 -3.10 11.84 3.64
CA VAL A 60 -4.50 11.45 3.55
C VAL A 60 -5.35 12.59 4.09
N ASP A 61 -6.41 12.96 3.36
CA ASP A 61 -7.36 13.98 3.82
C ASP A 61 -8.07 13.47 5.10
N PRO A 62 -8.00 14.22 6.22
CA PRO A 62 -8.68 13.85 7.48
C PRO A 62 -10.18 13.62 7.33
N GLN A 63 -10.83 14.29 6.37
CA GLN A 63 -12.26 14.15 6.14
C GLN A 63 -12.64 12.74 5.67
N ILE A 64 -11.71 11.97 5.07
CA ILE A 64 -11.92 10.57 4.67
C ILE A 64 -12.25 9.68 5.87
N LEU A 65 -11.74 10.05 7.06
CA LEU A 65 -11.96 9.35 8.32
C LEU A 65 -12.89 10.11 9.28
N ASN A 66 -13.65 11.09 8.77
CA ASN A 66 -14.49 11.98 9.59
C ASN A 66 -13.73 12.68 10.72
N LEU A 67 -12.44 12.99 10.49
CA LEU A 67 -11.59 13.67 11.46
C LEU A 67 -11.54 15.19 11.19
N PRO A 68 -11.32 16.01 12.23
CA PRO A 68 -11.08 17.45 12.09
C PRO A 68 -9.95 17.80 11.10
N GLN A 69 -10.11 18.91 10.36
CA GLN A 69 -9.14 19.34 9.33
C GLN A 69 -7.78 19.80 9.88
N ASP A 70 -7.69 20.13 11.17
CA ASP A 70 -6.46 20.50 11.85
C ASP A 70 -5.59 19.29 12.23
N ILE A 71 -6.08 18.08 11.99
CA ILE A 71 -5.32 16.84 12.08
C ILE A 71 -4.58 16.59 10.76
N ARG A 72 -3.35 16.10 10.81
CA ARG A 72 -2.64 15.61 9.62
C ARG A 72 -2.58 14.09 9.66
N ILE A 73 -2.85 13.45 8.53
CA ILE A 73 -2.79 11.99 8.41
C ILE A 73 -1.81 11.63 7.31
N ILE A 74 -0.86 10.75 7.61
CA ILE A 74 0.12 10.26 6.65
C ILE A 74 -0.01 8.75 6.58
N LEU A 75 -0.36 8.21 5.40
CA LEU A 75 -0.22 6.80 5.11
C LEU A 75 1.24 6.49 4.81
N MET A 76 1.84 5.66 5.65
CA MET A 76 3.22 5.20 5.54
C MET A 76 3.33 4.03 4.55
N PRO A 77 4.53 3.74 4.01
CA PRO A 77 4.77 2.59 3.13
C PRO A 77 4.38 1.25 3.76
N SER A 78 4.44 1.15 5.11
CA SER A 78 4.02 -0.02 5.88
C SER A 78 2.51 -0.24 5.92
N LEU A 79 1.72 0.67 5.33
CA LEU A 79 0.27 0.80 5.49
C LEU A 79 -0.16 1.18 6.91
N ASP A 80 0.71 1.84 7.66
CA ASP A 80 0.32 2.47 8.92
C ASP A 80 -0.10 3.92 8.67
N LEU A 81 -1.14 4.36 9.35
CA LEU A 81 -1.58 5.74 9.39
C LEU A 81 -0.94 6.43 10.58
N LEU A 82 -0.09 7.42 10.30
CA LEU A 82 0.42 8.34 11.29
C LEU A 82 -0.53 9.54 11.39
N ILE A 83 -1.28 9.61 12.49
CA ILE A 83 -2.24 10.66 12.79
C ILE A 83 -1.57 11.67 13.72
N ILE A 84 -1.36 12.89 13.25
CA ILE A 84 -0.70 13.97 13.97
C ILE A 84 -1.76 14.98 14.39
N LYS A 85 -1.95 15.12 15.71
CA LYS A 85 -2.91 16.05 16.31
C LYS A 85 -2.35 17.48 16.32
N PRO A 86 -3.18 18.52 16.47
CA PRO A 86 -2.74 19.92 16.49
C PRO A 86 -1.72 20.24 17.59
N ASN A 87 -1.76 19.48 18.68
CA ASN A 87 -0.82 19.58 19.80
C ASN A 87 0.49 18.79 19.57
N PHE A 88 0.78 18.39 18.34
CA PHE A 88 1.93 17.59 17.92
C PHE A 88 2.04 16.18 18.51
N LYS A 89 1.02 15.73 19.26
CA LYS A 89 0.95 14.32 19.65
C LYS A 89 0.59 13.48 18.44
N SER A 90 1.30 12.38 18.25
CA SER A 90 1.04 11.43 17.18
C SER A 90 0.46 10.12 17.69
N GLU A 91 -0.31 9.48 16.84
CA GLU A 91 -0.86 8.15 17.01
C GLU A 91 -0.61 7.36 15.74
N GLN A 92 -0.27 6.08 15.87
CA GLN A 92 -0.06 5.18 14.75
C GLN A 92 -1.13 4.10 14.78
N LYS A 93 -1.87 3.95 13.68
CA LYS A 93 -2.91 2.94 13.53
C LYS A 93 -2.67 2.15 12.25
N ARG A 94 -2.71 0.83 12.31
CA ARG A 94 -2.54 -0.01 11.12
C ARG A 94 -3.80 0.05 10.26
N LEU A 95 -3.66 -0.02 8.93
CA LEU A 95 -4.80 0.00 8.02
C LEU A 95 -5.77 -1.17 8.29
N ASP A 96 -5.27 -2.36 8.65
CA ASP A 96 -6.08 -3.56 8.98
C ASP A 96 -6.81 -3.47 10.33
N GLN A 97 -6.55 -2.42 11.12
CA GLN A 97 -7.28 -2.12 12.37
C GLN A 97 -8.45 -1.15 12.15
N LEU A 98 -8.68 -0.71 10.92
CA LEU A 98 -9.81 0.14 10.55
C LEU A 98 -11.02 -0.70 10.15
N ASN A 99 -12.20 -0.09 10.20
CA ASN A 99 -13.39 -0.74 9.68
C ASN A 99 -13.40 -0.72 8.13
N LEU A 100 -14.26 -1.54 7.52
CA LEU A 100 -14.28 -1.71 6.06
C LEU A 100 -14.58 -0.41 5.31
N ASP A 101 -15.46 0.44 5.83
CA ASP A 101 -15.82 1.70 5.19
C ASP A 101 -14.64 2.67 5.18
N GLU A 102 -13.94 2.78 6.31
CA GLU A 102 -12.70 3.55 6.45
C GLU A 102 -11.62 3.03 5.49
N ILE A 103 -11.40 1.71 5.45
CA ILE A 103 -10.44 1.08 4.52
C ILE A 103 -10.84 1.42 3.08
N SER A 104 -12.10 1.19 2.70
CA SER A 104 -12.60 1.43 1.34
C SER A 104 -12.40 2.89 0.92
N ASN A 105 -12.71 3.84 1.81
CA ASN A 105 -12.54 5.27 1.53
C ASN A 105 -11.06 5.66 1.38
N ILE A 106 -10.19 5.14 2.24
CA ILE A 106 -8.73 5.32 2.09
C ILE A 106 -8.28 4.73 0.75
N LEU A 107 -8.65 3.49 0.43
CA LEU A 107 -8.20 2.81 -0.78
C LEU A 107 -8.63 3.53 -2.06
N LYS A 108 -9.88 3.99 -2.13
CA LYS A 108 -10.39 4.82 -3.23
C LYS A 108 -9.55 6.09 -3.44
N PHE A 109 -9.07 6.68 -2.34
CA PHE A 109 -8.20 7.85 -2.40
C PHE A 109 -6.75 7.50 -2.76
N ILE A 110 -6.14 6.49 -2.13
CA ILE A 110 -4.70 6.25 -2.26
C ILE A 110 -4.32 5.52 -3.54
N ILE A 111 -5.16 4.61 -4.06
CA ILE A 111 -4.80 3.78 -5.22
C ILE A 111 -4.49 4.66 -6.46
N PRO A 112 -5.34 5.64 -6.83
CA PRO A 112 -5.01 6.56 -7.93
C PRO A 112 -3.72 7.35 -7.67
N ASN A 113 -3.49 7.78 -6.43
CA ASN A 113 -2.30 8.52 -6.04
C ASN A 113 -1.03 7.66 -6.18
N ILE A 114 -1.04 6.41 -5.69
CA ILE A 114 0.07 5.47 -5.84
C ILE A 114 0.37 5.22 -7.32
N ILE A 115 -0.65 5.01 -8.15
CA ILE A 115 -0.47 4.81 -9.60
C ILE A 115 0.21 6.03 -10.24
N ASN A 116 -0.23 7.24 -9.90
CA ASN A 116 0.35 8.47 -10.42
C ASN A 116 1.79 8.68 -9.95
N MET A 117 2.06 8.46 -8.67
CA MET A 117 3.41 8.54 -8.10
C MET A 117 4.34 7.51 -8.76
N ALA A 118 3.89 6.27 -8.96
CA ALA A 118 4.67 5.22 -9.60
C ALA A 118 5.01 5.55 -11.06
N ARG A 119 4.04 6.11 -11.81
CA ARG A 119 4.27 6.57 -13.19
C ARG A 119 5.30 7.69 -13.24
N SER A 120 5.18 8.68 -12.36
CA SER A 120 6.10 9.81 -12.25
C SER A 120 7.52 9.35 -11.88
N ASP A 121 7.65 8.47 -10.88
CA ASP A 121 8.94 7.91 -10.47
C ASP A 121 9.61 7.10 -11.59
N ARG A 122 8.82 6.29 -12.33
CA ARG A 122 9.32 5.57 -13.50
C ARG A 122 9.90 6.51 -14.57
N ILE A 123 9.19 7.60 -14.88
CA ILE A 123 9.64 8.60 -15.86
C ILE A 123 10.96 9.22 -15.39
N LEU A 124 11.03 9.66 -14.13
CA LEU A 124 12.23 10.28 -13.56
C LEU A 124 13.42 9.32 -13.57
N LYS A 125 13.22 8.06 -13.15
CA LYS A 125 14.26 7.02 -13.19
C LYS A 125 14.75 6.76 -14.61
N SER A 126 13.85 6.69 -15.59
CA SER A 126 14.21 6.52 -17.00
C SER A 126 15.08 7.67 -17.54
N GLN A 127 14.73 8.92 -17.20
CA GLN A 127 15.51 10.10 -17.56
C GLN A 127 16.91 10.06 -16.92
N LYS A 128 17.00 9.74 -15.62
CA LYS A 128 18.28 9.60 -14.90
C LYS A 128 19.17 8.53 -15.53
N VAL A 129 18.63 7.35 -15.83
CA VAL A 129 19.39 6.26 -16.48
C VAL A 129 19.89 6.69 -17.85
N SER A 130 19.04 7.35 -18.64
CA SER A 130 19.42 7.85 -19.97
C SER A 130 20.54 8.89 -19.89
N PHE A 131 20.44 9.83 -18.95
CA PHE A 131 21.50 10.80 -18.67
C PHE A 131 22.81 10.11 -18.28
N MET A 132 22.77 9.17 -17.33
CA MET A 132 23.97 8.44 -16.88
C MET A 132 24.63 7.66 -18.01
N ARG A 133 23.84 7.03 -18.89
CA ARG A 133 24.35 6.33 -20.08
C ARG A 133 25.07 7.28 -21.03
N GLU A 134 24.47 8.44 -21.31
CA GLU A 134 25.07 9.45 -22.18
C GLU A 134 26.35 10.05 -21.59
N ALA A 135 26.32 10.41 -20.30
CA ALA A 135 27.49 10.87 -19.57
C ALA A 135 28.63 9.83 -19.62
N THR A 136 28.31 8.56 -19.37
CA THR A 136 29.29 7.46 -19.45
C THR A 136 29.87 7.31 -20.85
N LYS A 137 29.04 7.39 -21.91
CA LYS A 137 29.50 7.33 -23.30
C LYS A 137 30.47 8.46 -23.63
N ARG A 138 30.21 9.67 -23.14
CA ARG A 138 31.09 10.83 -23.36
C ARG A 138 32.40 10.70 -22.60
N LEU A 139 32.36 10.26 -21.34
CA LEU A 139 33.56 10.06 -20.53
C LEU A 139 34.50 9.03 -21.18
N LYS A 140 33.97 7.92 -21.71
CA LYS A 140 34.76 6.90 -22.45
C LYS A 140 35.41 7.39 -23.75
N ARG A 141 35.00 8.56 -24.26
CA ARG A 141 35.60 9.17 -25.47
C ARG A 141 36.71 10.16 -25.13
N LEU A 142 36.94 10.46 -23.85
CA LEU A 142 38.04 11.33 -23.45
C LEU A 142 39.38 10.61 -23.66
N PRO A 143 40.39 11.27 -24.24
CA PRO A 143 41.74 10.72 -24.33
C PRO A 143 42.25 10.35 -22.94
N GLY A 144 42.79 9.14 -22.76
CA GLY A 144 43.29 8.63 -21.48
C GLY A 144 42.23 8.00 -20.56
N SER A 145 40.97 7.84 -21.01
CA SER A 145 39.91 7.14 -20.26
C SER A 145 39.84 5.62 -20.54
N ASN A 146 40.58 5.15 -21.54
CA ASN A 146 40.83 3.72 -21.74
C ASN A 146 41.95 3.30 -20.79
N VAL A 147 41.69 2.27 -19.97
CA VAL A 147 42.69 1.69 -19.05
C VAL A 147 43.95 1.22 -19.81
N GLU A 148 43.82 0.94 -21.11
CA GLU A 148 44.93 0.54 -22.00
C GLU A 148 45.85 1.71 -22.40
N ASP A 149 45.36 2.96 -22.43
CA ASP A 149 46.19 4.14 -22.72
C ASP A 149 46.99 4.61 -21.47
N MET A 150 46.69 4.02 -20.30
CA MET A 150 47.37 4.29 -19.02
C MET A 150 48.58 3.38 -18.77
N ILE A 151 49.06 2.65 -19.80
CA ILE A 151 50.40 2.07 -19.76
C ILE A 151 51.39 3.18 -20.07
N VAL A 152 51.76 3.92 -19.02
CA VAL A 152 52.97 4.74 -19.01
C VAL A 152 54.13 3.82 -19.36
N THR A 153 54.71 3.99 -20.54
CA THR A 153 56.01 3.43 -20.92
C THR A 153 57.07 4.07 -20.03
N ASP A 154 57.20 3.54 -18.81
CA ASP A 154 58.32 3.81 -17.91
C ASP A 154 59.53 3.00 -18.42
N THR A 155 59.99 3.32 -19.63
CA THR A 155 61.24 2.79 -20.17
C THR A 155 62.35 3.71 -19.69
N ALA A 156 62.86 3.37 -18.51
CA ALA A 156 64.24 3.52 -18.08
C ALA A 156 65.00 4.72 -18.66
N LEU A 157 65.17 5.75 -17.83
CA LEU A 157 66.39 6.55 -17.81
C LEU A 157 67.60 5.60 -17.68
N GLN A 158 68.15 5.16 -18.81
CA GLN A 158 69.54 4.74 -18.89
C GLN A 158 70.37 6.00 -18.67
N VAL A 159 70.82 6.17 -17.43
CA VAL A 159 71.92 7.06 -17.11
C VAL A 159 73.16 6.42 -17.72
N ASP A 160 73.62 6.97 -18.85
CA ASP A 160 74.90 6.64 -19.45
C ASP A 160 76.02 6.80 -18.40
N GLY A 161 76.75 5.73 -18.18
CA GLY A 161 78.05 5.77 -17.55
C GLY A 161 79.12 6.06 -18.59
N ILE A 162 79.85 7.16 -18.41
CA ILE A 162 81.32 7.36 -18.44
C ILE A 162 81.58 8.86 -18.57
#